data_AF-A0A5S6PJ91-F1
#
_entry.id   AF-A0A5S6PJ91-F1
#
_cell.length_a   1.000
_cell.length_b   1.000
_cell.length_c   1.000
_cell.angle_alpha   90.00
_cell.angle_beta   90.00
_cell.angle_gamma   90.00
#
_symmetry.space_group_name_H-M   'P 1'
#
loop_
_entity.id
_entity.type
_entity.pdbx_description
1 polymer ?
#
loop_
_entity_poly.entity_id
_entity_poly.type
_entity_poly.pdbx_seq_one_letter_code
_entity_poly.pdbx_strand_id
1 'polypeptide(L)'
;MERTQRQILDTVIGVTVWKELTEVDFFSDYIWDGLAMMITNLEKLIRWLTTYPAGLKLNAHLNTILSQFFVYHIYLWQTYLSVASVYIGFGFISLSCFFGLSVFFAALSDLFRLLTVHIYCFHIYAFKMATLSIMSIKSLWRLFRGRKYNPLRKRVDSVKLDARQLFIATLFFTILLFLLPTILVYFFIFSSLHYGVCAIQMLLSLLSIVQDKIIFCVFKQHYN
;
A
#
# COMPACT_ATOMS: atom_id res chain seq x y z
N MET A 1 -32.42 -11.67 25.43
CA MET A 1 -33.39 -11.53 24.33
C MET A 1 -32.95 -10.48 23.32
N GLU A 2 -32.62 -9.26 23.77
CA GLU A 2 -32.19 -8.16 22.88
C GLU A 2 -30.96 -8.48 22.00
N ARG A 3 -29.92 -9.12 22.57
CA ARG A 3 -28.69 -9.47 21.82
C ARG A 3 -28.90 -10.55 20.76
N THR A 4 -29.69 -11.57 21.08
CA THR A 4 -29.99 -12.68 20.16
C THR A 4 -30.88 -12.21 19.02
N GLN A 5 -31.84 -11.31 19.28
CA GLN A 5 -32.70 -10.74 18.25
C GLN A 5 -31.92 -9.84 17.27
N ARG A 6 -30.96 -9.03 17.76
CA ARG A 6 -30.05 -8.27 16.88
C ARG A 6 -29.22 -9.16 15.97
N GLN A 7 -28.68 -10.25 16.50
CA GLN A 7 -27.88 -11.19 15.71
C GLN A 7 -28.72 -11.89 14.64
N ILE A 8 -29.97 -12.25 14.95
CA ILE A 8 -30.90 -12.81 13.96
C ILE A 8 -31.16 -11.81 12.84
N LEU A 9 -31.42 -10.53 13.16
CA LEU A 9 -31.63 -9.49 12.15
C LEU A 9 -30.41 -9.31 11.25
N ASP A 10 -29.21 -9.23 11.84
CA ASP A 10 -27.95 -9.11 11.08
C ASP A 10 -27.71 -10.33 10.17
N THR A 11 -28.06 -11.52 10.64
CA THR A 11 -27.97 -12.77 9.85
C THR A 11 -28.97 -12.78 8.70
N VAL A 12 -30.21 -12.36 8.92
CA VAL A 12 -31.23 -12.26 7.86
C VAL A 12 -30.78 -11.28 6.78
N ILE A 13 -30.29 -10.10 7.18
CA ILE A 13 -29.74 -9.12 6.22
C ILE A 13 -28.55 -9.73 5.48
N GLY A 14 -27.63 -10.41 6.18
CA GLY A 14 -26.49 -11.10 5.58
C GLY A 14 -26.89 -12.12 4.51
N VAL A 15 -27.91 -12.94 4.77
CA VAL A 15 -28.42 -13.93 3.80
C VAL A 15 -29.11 -13.27 2.62
N THR A 16 -29.85 -12.17 2.83
CA THR A 16 -30.42 -11.41 1.69
C THR A 16 -29.32 -10.86 0.79
N VAL A 17 -28.27 -10.25 1.37
CA VAL A 17 -27.12 -9.75 0.63
C VAL A 17 -26.36 -10.88 -0.08
N TRP A 18 -26.20 -12.04 0.55
CA TRP A 18 -25.61 -13.21 -0.09
C TRP A 18 -26.33 -13.62 -1.37
N LYS A 19 -27.67 -13.65 -1.34
CA LYS A 19 -28.48 -13.99 -2.50
C LYS A 19 -28.24 -13.01 -3.64
N GLU A 20 -28.36 -11.71 -3.36
CA GLU A 20 -28.13 -10.65 -4.36
C GLU A 20 -26.70 -10.70 -4.94
N LEU A 21 -25.68 -10.91 -4.09
CA LEU A 21 -24.28 -11.00 -4.54
C LEU A 21 -24.00 -12.26 -5.37
N THR A 22 -24.73 -13.35 -5.13
CA THR A 22 -24.63 -14.57 -5.92
C THR A 22 -25.33 -14.40 -7.26
N GLU A 23 -26.46 -13.69 -7.33
CA GLU A 23 -27.13 -13.37 -8.59
C GLU A 23 -26.27 -12.52 -9.54
N VAL A 24 -25.34 -11.72 -9.00
CA VAL A 24 -24.40 -10.89 -9.76
C VAL A 24 -23.01 -11.56 -9.89
N ASP A 25 -22.85 -12.83 -9.53
CA ASP A 25 -21.57 -13.57 -9.61
C ASP A 25 -20.37 -12.85 -8.94
N PHE A 26 -20.63 -12.05 -7.89
CA PHE A 26 -19.64 -11.18 -7.27
C PHE A 26 -18.42 -11.94 -6.72
N PHE A 27 -18.63 -13.13 -6.16
CA PHE A 27 -17.61 -13.86 -5.39
C PHE A 27 -16.49 -14.49 -6.25
N SER A 28 -16.70 -14.65 -7.56
CA SER A 28 -15.68 -15.18 -8.48
C SER A 28 -15.21 -14.06 -9.40
N ASP A 29 -16.06 -13.67 -10.34
CA ASP A 29 -15.59 -13.00 -11.55
C ASP A 29 -15.23 -11.54 -11.25
N TYR A 30 -16.05 -10.85 -10.47
CA TYR A 30 -15.78 -9.46 -10.09
C TYR A 30 -14.50 -9.29 -9.24
N ILE A 31 -14.20 -10.24 -8.34
CA ILE A 31 -12.98 -10.18 -7.53
C ILE A 31 -11.76 -10.41 -8.42
N TRP A 32 -11.80 -11.40 -9.32
CA TRP A 32 -10.71 -11.70 -10.25
C TRP A 32 -10.47 -10.57 -11.25
N ASP A 33 -11.53 -10.03 -11.84
CA ASP A 33 -11.45 -8.92 -12.79
C ASP A 33 -10.95 -7.64 -12.12
N GLY A 34 -11.45 -7.34 -10.91
CA GLY A 34 -10.98 -6.21 -10.12
C GLY A 34 -9.49 -6.31 -9.80
N LEU A 35 -9.03 -7.51 -9.43
CA LEU A 35 -7.62 -7.79 -9.16
C LEU A 35 -6.75 -7.65 -10.43
N ALA A 36 -7.18 -8.24 -11.54
CA ALA A 36 -6.48 -8.15 -12.82
C ALA A 36 -6.38 -6.69 -13.30
N MET A 37 -7.46 -5.92 -13.15
CA MET A 37 -7.50 -4.51 -13.47
C MET A 37 -6.54 -3.70 -12.59
N MET A 38 -6.54 -3.93 -11.27
CA MET A 38 -5.62 -3.27 -10.34
C MET A 38 -4.16 -3.52 -10.73
N ILE A 39 -3.80 -4.79 -10.98
CA ILE A 39 -2.44 -5.16 -11.33
C ILE A 39 -2.02 -4.53 -12.66
N THR A 40 -2.88 -4.61 -13.68
CA THR A 40 -2.61 -4.03 -15.00
C THR A 40 -2.42 -2.51 -14.92
N ASN A 41 -3.25 -1.82 -14.12
CA ASN A 41 -3.13 -0.38 -13.95
C ASN A 41 -1.86 0.01 -13.17
N LEU A 42 -1.47 -0.78 -12.17
CA LEU A 42 -0.23 -0.57 -11.42
C LEU A 42 1.00 -0.77 -12.32
N GLU A 43 0.99 -1.80 -13.17
CA GLU A 43 2.05 -2.03 -14.14
C GLU A 43 2.13 -0.89 -15.17
N LYS A 44 0.99 -0.45 -15.71
CA LYS A 44 0.90 0.72 -16.61
C LYS A 44 1.44 1.98 -15.94
N LEU A 45 1.12 2.22 -14.66
CA LEU A 45 1.63 3.35 -13.90
C LEU A 45 3.16 3.31 -13.78
N ILE A 46 3.74 2.14 -13.47
CA ILE A 46 5.20 1.99 -13.36
C ILE A 46 5.88 2.15 -14.73
N ARG A 47 5.28 1.61 -15.80
CA ARG A 47 5.78 1.82 -17.17
C ARG A 47 5.63 3.28 -17.62
N TRP A 48 4.59 3.98 -17.18
CA TRP A 48 4.46 5.42 -17.44
C TRP A 48 5.59 6.21 -16.77
N LEU A 49 6.03 5.81 -15.57
CA LEU A 49 7.14 6.45 -14.88
C LEU A 49 8.47 6.40 -15.66
N THR A 50 8.68 5.40 -16.52
CA THR A 50 9.91 5.29 -17.32
C THR A 50 9.98 6.27 -18.50
N THR A 51 8.85 6.86 -18.90
CA THR A 51 8.77 7.77 -20.04
C THR A 51 9.14 9.20 -19.65
N TYR A 52 8.17 10.05 -19.31
CA TYR A 52 8.34 11.42 -18.85
C TYR A 52 7.17 11.80 -17.92
N PRO A 53 7.16 11.35 -16.66
CA PRO A 53 6.06 11.62 -15.75
C PRO A 53 5.95 13.13 -15.52
N ALA A 54 4.81 13.72 -15.89
CA ALA A 54 4.53 15.17 -15.74
C ALA A 54 5.62 16.09 -16.34
N GLY A 55 6.34 15.65 -17.38
CA GLY A 55 7.42 16.42 -18.00
C GLY A 55 8.73 16.47 -17.20
N LEU A 56 8.83 15.73 -16.08
CA LEU A 56 10.06 15.65 -15.29
C LEU A 56 11.08 14.72 -15.97
N LYS A 57 12.25 15.26 -16.28
CA LYS A 57 13.38 14.46 -16.79
C LYS A 57 14.05 13.72 -15.62
N LEU A 58 13.62 12.49 -15.39
CA LEU A 58 14.21 11.62 -14.38
C LEU A 58 15.55 11.03 -14.84
N ASN A 59 16.34 10.51 -13.90
CA ASN A 59 17.56 9.81 -14.23
C ASN A 59 17.21 8.47 -14.91
N ALA A 60 17.46 8.36 -16.21
CA ALA A 60 17.02 7.22 -17.04
C ALA A 60 17.53 5.86 -16.53
N HIS A 61 18.79 5.80 -16.08
CA HIS A 61 19.38 4.55 -15.62
C HIS A 61 18.71 4.05 -14.32
N LEU A 62 18.61 4.93 -13.32
CA LEU A 62 17.94 4.59 -12.07
C LEU A 62 16.45 4.28 -12.29
N ASN A 63 15.77 5.07 -13.12
CA ASN A 63 14.35 4.88 -13.43
C ASN A 63 14.09 3.49 -14.04
N THR A 64 14.97 3.03 -14.93
CA THR A 64 14.90 1.69 -15.53
C THR A 64 15.03 0.60 -14.47
N ILE A 65 16.03 0.71 -13.58
CA ILE A 65 16.27 -0.27 -12.50
C ILE A 65 15.08 -0.31 -11.53
N LEU A 66 14.58 0.85 -11.11
CA LEU A 66 13.42 0.94 -10.21
C LEU A 66 12.17 0.35 -10.85
N SER A 67 11.90 0.70 -12.11
CA SER A 67 10.77 0.13 -12.85
C SER A 67 10.85 -1.39 -12.92
N GLN A 68 12.01 -1.95 -13.28
CA GLN A 68 12.20 -3.41 -13.33
C GLN A 68 12.00 -4.05 -11.96
N PHE A 69 12.52 -3.43 -10.90
CA PHE A 69 12.36 -3.90 -9.53
C PHE A 69 10.88 -3.97 -9.13
N PHE A 70 10.10 -2.91 -9.30
CA PHE A 70 8.69 -2.90 -8.88
C PHE A 70 7.82 -3.80 -9.77
N VAL A 71 8.05 -3.83 -11.08
CA VAL A 71 7.35 -4.75 -12.00
C VAL A 71 7.64 -6.21 -11.64
N TYR A 72 8.88 -6.55 -11.31
CA TYR A 72 9.22 -7.90 -10.85
C TYR A 72 8.44 -8.30 -9.58
N HIS A 73 8.27 -7.37 -8.63
CA HIS A 73 7.47 -7.65 -7.44
C HIS A 73 5.97 -7.82 -7.75
N ILE A 74 5.45 -7.15 -8.78
CA ILE A 74 4.08 -7.40 -9.27
C ILE A 74 3.95 -8.83 -9.79
N TYR A 75 4.93 -9.32 -10.57
CA TYR A 75 4.93 -10.71 -11.05
C TYR A 75 5.01 -11.72 -9.90
N LEU A 76 5.83 -11.45 -8.88
CA LEU A 76 5.86 -12.27 -7.67
C LEU A 76 4.49 -12.28 -6.97
N TRP A 77 3.86 -11.12 -6.84
CA TRP A 77 2.54 -11.00 -6.22
C TRP A 77 1.46 -11.76 -7.00
N GLN A 78 1.45 -11.65 -8.34
CA GLN A 78 0.58 -12.45 -9.21
C GLN A 78 0.78 -13.95 -8.99
N THR A 79 2.03 -14.40 -8.87
CA THR A 79 2.36 -15.82 -8.61
C THR A 79 1.87 -16.26 -7.24
N TYR A 80 2.02 -15.43 -6.20
CA TYR A 80 1.47 -15.75 -4.87
C TYR A 80 -0.04 -15.86 -4.89
N LEU A 81 -0.73 -14.96 -5.60
CA LEU A 81 -2.18 -14.98 -5.72
C LEU A 81 -2.68 -16.19 -6.51
N SER A 82 -2.02 -16.58 -7.60
CA SER A 82 -2.40 -17.76 -8.37
C SER A 82 -2.20 -19.06 -7.59
N VAL A 83 -1.20 -19.12 -6.72
CA VAL A 83 -1.04 -20.25 -5.81
C VAL A 83 -2.11 -20.21 -4.72
N ALA A 84 -2.33 -19.05 -4.09
CA ALA A 84 -3.31 -18.90 -3.02
C ALA A 84 -4.75 -19.18 -3.48
N SER A 85 -5.08 -18.83 -4.72
CA SER A 85 -6.41 -19.04 -5.31
C SER A 85 -6.80 -20.50 -5.39
N VAL A 86 -5.84 -21.39 -5.66
CA VAL A 86 -6.05 -22.84 -5.72
C VAL A 86 -6.39 -23.42 -4.35
N TYR A 87 -5.79 -22.89 -3.27
CA TYR A 87 -5.95 -23.46 -1.93
C TYR A 87 -7.08 -22.85 -1.11
N ILE A 88 -7.28 -21.53 -1.20
CA ILE A 88 -8.15 -20.79 -0.26
C ILE A 88 -9.45 -20.35 -0.94
N GLY A 89 -9.44 -20.12 -2.25
CA GLY A 89 -10.57 -19.56 -3.00
C GLY A 89 -11.14 -18.28 -2.37
N PHE A 90 -12.21 -17.73 -2.94
CA PHE A 90 -12.98 -16.63 -2.31
C PHE A 90 -14.29 -17.11 -1.67
N GLY A 91 -14.53 -18.42 -1.63
CA GLY A 91 -15.74 -19.02 -1.06
C GLY A 91 -15.94 -18.71 0.42
N PHE A 92 -14.87 -18.46 1.18
CA PHE A 92 -14.96 -18.05 2.58
C PHE A 92 -15.68 -16.70 2.76
N ILE A 93 -15.63 -15.81 1.77
CA ILE A 93 -16.33 -14.52 1.79
C ILE A 93 -17.82 -14.76 1.63
N SER A 94 -18.21 -15.66 0.74
CA SER A 94 -19.60 -16.07 0.59
C SER A 94 -20.15 -16.71 1.87
N LEU A 95 -19.35 -17.57 2.53
CA LEU A 95 -19.70 -18.17 3.82
C LEU A 95 -19.89 -17.14 4.94
N SER A 96 -19.12 -16.05 4.93
CA SER A 96 -19.19 -15.02 5.97
C SER A 96 -20.56 -14.33 6.05
N CYS A 97 -21.29 -14.25 4.93
CA CYS A 97 -22.64 -13.66 4.90
C CYS A 97 -23.66 -14.44 5.76
N PHE A 98 -23.50 -15.76 5.90
CA PHE A 98 -24.38 -16.59 6.74
C PHE A 98 -24.20 -16.34 8.24
N PHE A 99 -23.10 -15.70 8.64
CA PHE A 99 -22.83 -15.34 10.04
C PHE A 99 -23.25 -13.90 10.38
N GLY A 100 -23.77 -13.15 9.41
CA GLY A 100 -24.18 -11.75 9.57
C GLY A 100 -23.52 -10.81 8.58
N LEU A 101 -24.20 -9.70 8.28
CA LEU A 101 -23.67 -8.69 7.36
C LEU A 101 -22.43 -7.97 7.96
N SER A 102 -22.37 -7.81 9.28
CA SER A 102 -21.18 -7.23 9.94
C SER A 102 -19.94 -8.14 9.82
N VAL A 103 -20.13 -9.46 9.88
CA VAL A 103 -19.04 -10.43 9.65
C VAL A 103 -18.57 -10.40 8.19
N PHE A 104 -19.49 -10.23 7.25
CA PHE A 104 -19.15 -10.05 5.83
C PHE A 104 -18.30 -8.81 5.58
N PHE A 105 -18.65 -7.64 6.12
CA PHE A 105 -17.82 -6.44 5.94
C PHE A 105 -16.43 -6.58 6.58
N ALA A 106 -16.33 -7.25 7.73
CA ALA A 106 -15.03 -7.55 8.34
C ALA A 106 -14.18 -8.46 7.43
N ALA A 107 -14.76 -9.55 6.93
CA ALA A 107 -14.09 -10.46 6.02
C ALA A 107 -13.66 -9.77 4.71
N LEU A 108 -14.50 -8.91 4.16
CA LEU A 108 -14.20 -8.13 2.95
C LEU A 108 -13.06 -7.12 3.19
N SER A 109 -13.06 -6.44 4.33
CA SER A 109 -11.97 -5.53 4.73
C SER A 109 -10.64 -6.27 4.87
N ASP A 110 -10.66 -7.46 5.50
CA ASP A 110 -9.45 -8.28 5.66
C ASP A 110 -8.97 -8.85 4.33
N LEU A 111 -9.88 -9.29 3.45
CA LEU A 111 -9.51 -9.65 2.08
C LEU A 111 -8.84 -8.46 1.38
N PHE A 112 -9.46 -7.28 1.40
CA PHE A 112 -8.93 -6.11 0.69
C PHE A 112 -7.53 -5.72 1.20
N ARG A 113 -7.29 -5.83 2.52
CA ARG A 113 -5.96 -5.67 3.12
C ARG A 113 -4.94 -6.67 2.57
N LEU A 114 -5.31 -7.94 2.51
CA LEU A 114 -4.44 -8.99 1.96
C LEU A 114 -4.15 -8.74 0.48
N LEU A 115 -5.18 -8.42 -0.31
CA LEU A 115 -5.03 -8.15 -1.75
C LEU A 115 -4.12 -6.96 -2.05
N THR A 116 -4.06 -5.97 -1.14
CA THR A 116 -3.29 -4.73 -1.31
C THR A 116 -1.96 -4.71 -0.57
N VAL A 117 -1.52 -5.84 0.01
CA VAL A 117 -0.28 -5.91 0.80
C VAL A 117 0.96 -5.51 -0.01
N HIS A 118 1.01 -5.87 -1.30
CA HIS A 118 2.09 -5.50 -2.22
C HIS A 118 2.25 -3.97 -2.37
N ILE A 119 1.15 -3.21 -2.33
CA ILE A 119 1.17 -1.73 -2.38
C ILE A 119 1.82 -1.16 -1.10
N TYR A 120 1.50 -1.74 0.06
CA TYR A 120 2.14 -1.37 1.32
C TYR A 120 3.65 -1.68 1.31
N CYS A 121 4.05 -2.84 0.79
CA CYS A 121 5.47 -3.17 0.60
C CYS A 121 6.17 -2.13 -0.30
N PHE A 122 5.54 -1.71 -1.40
CA PHE A 122 6.11 -0.70 -2.31
C PHE A 122 6.29 0.64 -1.61
N HIS A 123 5.31 1.06 -0.81
CA HIS A 123 5.42 2.26 0.02
C HIS A 123 6.61 2.18 0.99
N ILE A 124 6.76 1.07 1.71
CA ILE A 124 7.91 0.89 2.63
C ILE A 124 9.24 0.95 1.86
N TYR A 125 9.35 0.22 0.76
CA TYR A 125 10.59 0.20 -0.03
C TYR A 125 10.96 1.60 -0.53
N ALA A 126 10.00 2.33 -1.08
CA ALA A 126 10.23 3.69 -1.57
C ALA A 126 10.58 4.66 -0.43
N PHE A 127 9.87 4.58 0.71
CA PHE A 127 10.17 5.37 1.90
C PHE A 127 11.58 5.13 2.45
N LYS A 128 11.99 3.85 2.54
CA LYS A 128 13.33 3.48 2.99
C LYS A 128 14.41 3.98 2.02
N MET A 129 14.20 3.85 0.71
CA MET A 129 15.13 4.35 -0.29
C MET A 129 15.25 5.88 -0.28
N ALA A 130 14.13 6.60 -0.16
CA ALA A 130 14.13 8.06 -0.03
C ALA A 130 14.87 8.50 1.25
N THR A 131 14.59 7.84 2.37
CA THR A 131 15.25 8.14 3.65
C THR A 131 16.75 7.90 3.57
N LEU A 132 17.19 6.76 3.03
CA LEU A 132 18.60 6.44 2.83
C LEU A 132 19.29 7.50 1.95
N SER A 133 18.65 7.90 0.85
CA SER A 133 19.19 8.90 -0.07
C SER A 133 19.37 10.26 0.60
N ILE A 134 18.36 10.73 1.35
CA ILE A 134 18.42 12.00 2.09
C ILE A 134 19.49 11.93 3.20
N MET A 135 19.58 10.81 3.93
CA MET A 135 20.59 10.64 4.97
C MET A 135 22.01 10.62 4.40
N SER A 136 22.22 9.95 3.26
CA SER A 136 23.50 9.93 2.54
C SER A 136 23.91 11.32 2.06
N ILE A 137 22.99 12.06 1.45
CA ILE A 137 23.21 13.46 1.03
C ILE A 137 23.54 14.34 2.22
N LYS A 138 22.77 14.26 3.32
CA LYS A 138 23.06 14.99 4.57
C LYS A 138 24.45 14.65 5.12
N SER A 139 24.85 13.38 5.02
CA SER A 139 26.17 12.94 5.49
C SER A 139 27.30 13.51 4.65
N LEU A 140 27.21 13.41 3.33
CA LEU A 140 28.21 13.97 2.40
C LEU A 140 28.26 15.50 2.47
N TRP A 141 27.12 16.16 2.67
CA TRP A 141 27.04 17.60 2.89
C TRP A 141 27.79 18.08 4.14
N ARG A 142 27.87 17.24 5.18
CA ARG A 142 28.73 17.51 6.34
C ARG A 142 30.19 17.29 5.97
N LEU A 143 30.49 16.23 5.22
CA LEU A 143 31.84 15.89 4.81
C LEU A 143 32.49 17.01 3.97
N PHE A 144 31.78 17.65 3.04
CA PHE A 144 32.30 18.83 2.30
C PHE A 144 32.74 19.97 3.19
N ARG A 145 32.02 20.17 4.29
CA ARG A 145 32.30 21.25 5.24
C ARG A 145 33.35 20.83 6.28
N GLY A 146 34.06 19.73 6.03
CA GLY A 146 35.06 19.17 6.95
C GLY A 146 34.44 18.73 8.27
N ARG A 147 33.18 18.26 8.26
CA ARG A 147 32.44 17.87 9.47
C ARG A 147 32.01 16.41 9.40
N LYS A 148 32.21 15.64 10.47
CA LYS A 148 31.82 14.21 10.56
C LYS A 148 31.03 13.97 11.85
N TYR A 149 29.95 13.20 11.76
CA TYR A 149 29.23 12.76 12.96
C TYR A 149 29.96 11.62 13.63
N ASN A 150 30.20 11.76 14.92
CA ASN A 150 30.85 10.77 15.76
C ASN A 150 29.78 10.05 16.59
N PRO A 151 29.42 8.78 16.26
CA PRO A 151 28.38 8.06 16.99
C PRO A 151 28.78 7.77 18.44
N LEU A 152 30.08 7.63 18.74
CA LEU A 152 30.59 7.35 20.09
C LEU A 152 30.37 8.54 21.03
N ARG A 153 30.52 9.77 20.52
CA ARG A 153 30.37 11.01 21.30
C ARG A 153 29.08 11.76 21.00
N LYS A 154 28.20 11.20 20.17
CA LYS A 154 26.91 11.76 19.71
C LYS A 154 26.98 13.22 19.24
N ARG A 155 28.11 13.66 18.67
CA ARG A 155 28.35 15.05 18.24
C ARG A 155 28.98 15.13 16.84
N VAL A 156 28.98 16.33 16.25
CA VAL A 156 29.63 16.59 14.96
C VAL A 156 31.01 17.19 15.20
N ASP A 157 32.05 16.45 14.85
CA ASP A 157 33.46 16.85 14.98
C ASP A 157 33.97 17.44 13.65
N SER A 158 34.96 18.35 13.73
CA SER A 158 35.72 18.79 12.55
C SER A 158 36.74 17.73 12.16
N VAL A 159 36.95 17.55 10.86
CA VAL A 159 37.87 16.58 10.27
C VAL A 159 38.64 17.28 9.15
N LYS A 160 39.97 17.09 9.15
CA LYS A 160 40.83 17.51 8.04
C LYS A 160 40.75 16.45 6.94
N LEU A 161 40.33 16.85 5.74
CA LEU A 161 40.21 15.97 4.59
C LEU A 161 41.31 16.29 3.59
N ASP A 162 41.91 15.25 3.02
CA ASP A 162 42.81 15.38 1.87
C ASP A 162 42.03 15.81 0.62
N ALA A 163 42.68 16.46 -0.33
CA ALA A 163 42.05 16.93 -1.57
C ALA A 163 41.37 15.80 -2.35
N ARG A 164 42.00 14.61 -2.37
CA ARG A 164 41.43 13.39 -3.00
C ARG A 164 40.14 12.93 -2.32
N GLN A 165 40.08 12.98 -1.00
CA GLN A 165 38.89 12.58 -0.24
C GLN A 165 37.73 13.56 -0.48
N LEU A 166 38.05 14.86 -0.53
CA LEU A 166 37.06 15.89 -0.85
C LEU A 166 36.51 15.69 -2.27
N PHE A 167 37.36 15.40 -3.25
CA PHE A 167 36.95 15.10 -4.62
C PHE A 167 35.98 13.91 -4.71
N ILE A 168 36.32 12.78 -4.07
CA ILE A 168 35.47 11.59 -4.04
C ILE A 168 34.12 11.89 -3.38
N ALA A 169 34.12 12.63 -2.27
CA ALA A 169 32.88 13.06 -1.63
C ALA A 169 32.02 13.85 -2.63
N THR A 170 32.61 14.78 -3.39
CA THR A 170 31.91 15.70 -4.32
C THR A 170 31.25 14.90 -5.43
N LEU A 171 31.98 13.91 -5.95
CA LEU A 171 31.46 12.98 -6.94
C LEU A 171 30.25 12.20 -6.41
N PHE A 172 30.34 11.58 -5.23
CA PHE A 172 29.19 10.83 -4.68
C PHE A 172 28.00 11.73 -4.35
N PHE A 173 28.25 12.94 -3.85
CA PHE A 173 27.18 13.88 -3.55
C PHE A 173 26.45 14.34 -4.79
N THR A 174 27.18 14.72 -5.83
CA THR A 174 26.58 15.15 -7.10
C THR A 174 25.77 14.01 -7.72
N ILE A 175 26.29 12.77 -7.73
CA ILE A 175 25.54 11.60 -8.18
C ILE A 175 24.24 11.44 -7.37
N LEU A 176 24.32 11.38 -6.04
CA LEU A 176 23.13 11.20 -5.21
C LEU A 176 22.12 12.34 -5.35
N LEU A 177 22.60 13.59 -5.52
CA LEU A 177 21.75 14.75 -5.76
C LEU A 177 20.97 14.62 -7.07
N PHE A 178 21.59 14.10 -8.14
CA PHE A 178 20.93 13.84 -9.42
C PHE A 178 20.00 12.61 -9.39
N LEU A 179 20.26 11.63 -8.52
CA LEU A 179 19.38 10.48 -8.34
C LEU A 179 18.15 10.80 -7.48
N LEU A 180 18.28 11.72 -6.52
CA LEU A 180 17.24 12.04 -5.54
C LEU A 180 15.87 12.36 -6.15
N PRO A 181 15.72 13.19 -7.20
CA PRO A 181 14.40 13.50 -7.77
C PRO A 181 13.65 12.26 -8.23
N THR A 182 14.35 11.30 -8.84
CA THR A 182 13.76 10.02 -9.29
C THR A 182 13.21 9.24 -8.09
N ILE A 183 14.02 9.10 -7.03
CA ILE A 183 13.63 8.37 -5.82
C ILE A 183 12.43 9.03 -5.13
N LEU A 184 12.39 10.36 -5.09
CA LEU A 184 11.28 11.11 -4.50
C LEU A 184 9.98 10.93 -5.30
N VAL A 185 10.02 10.93 -6.63
CA VAL A 185 8.82 10.69 -7.45
C VAL A 185 8.21 9.32 -7.18
N TYR A 186 9.04 8.26 -7.13
CA TYR A 186 8.58 6.92 -6.75
C TYR A 186 7.99 6.89 -5.33
N PHE A 187 8.63 7.57 -4.38
CA PHE A 187 8.11 7.70 -3.02
C PHE A 187 6.72 8.35 -3.00
N PHE A 188 6.54 9.50 -3.66
CA PHE A 188 5.25 10.20 -3.65
C PHE A 188 4.14 9.35 -4.29
N ILE A 189 4.41 8.73 -5.44
CA ILE A 189 3.39 7.92 -6.14
C ILE A 189 2.95 6.72 -5.30
N PHE A 190 3.88 5.94 -4.76
CA PHE A 190 3.49 4.78 -3.94
C PHE A 190 2.92 5.19 -2.58
N SER A 191 3.33 6.33 -2.05
CA SER A 191 2.70 6.92 -0.86
C SER A 191 1.24 7.30 -1.12
N SER A 192 0.95 7.97 -2.24
CA SER A 192 -0.41 8.29 -2.65
C SER A 192 -1.27 7.03 -2.85
N LEU A 193 -0.74 5.99 -3.49
CA LEU A 193 -1.45 4.72 -3.65
C LEU A 193 -1.75 4.06 -2.30
N HIS A 194 -0.77 4.01 -1.40
CA HIS A 194 -0.95 3.43 -0.07
C HIS A 194 -2.00 4.17 0.75
N TYR A 195 -1.96 5.50 0.79
CA TYR A 195 -2.98 6.29 1.49
C TYR A 195 -4.36 6.16 0.84
N GLY A 196 -4.44 5.99 -0.49
CA GLY A 196 -5.69 5.68 -1.18
C GLY A 196 -6.29 4.35 -0.72
N VAL A 197 -5.47 3.30 -0.62
CA VAL A 197 -5.88 1.99 -0.07
C VAL A 197 -6.36 2.13 1.39
N CYS A 198 -5.62 2.85 2.23
CA CYS A 198 -6.01 3.10 3.62
C CYS A 198 -7.34 3.87 3.72
N ALA A 199 -7.60 4.83 2.82
CA ALA A 199 -8.86 5.56 2.79
C ALA A 199 -10.05 4.65 2.46
N ILE A 200 -9.89 3.72 1.50
CA ILE A 200 -10.92 2.72 1.17
C ILE A 200 -11.17 1.78 2.36
N GLN A 201 -10.12 1.31 3.03
CA GLN A 201 -10.26 0.46 4.22
C GLN A 201 -10.97 1.18 5.37
N MET A 202 -10.65 2.46 5.56
CA MET A 202 -11.33 3.30 6.55
C MET A 202 -12.82 3.45 6.20
N LEU A 203 -13.15 3.64 4.93
CA LEU A 203 -14.54 3.69 4.47
C LEU A 203 -15.29 2.38 4.75
N LEU A 204 -14.70 1.22 4.43
CA LEU A 204 -15.28 -0.09 4.73
C LEU A 204 -15.54 -0.28 6.23
N SER A 205 -14.59 0.14 7.06
CA SER A 205 -14.72 0.06 8.53
C SER A 205 -15.78 1.03 9.07
N LEU A 206 -15.96 2.19 8.43
CA LEU A 206 -17.03 3.12 8.78
C LEU A 206 -18.41 2.55 8.42
N LEU A 207 -18.53 1.90 7.26
CA LEU A 207 -19.78 1.25 6.84
C LEU A 207 -20.23 0.17 7.83
N SER A 208 -19.30 -0.69 8.30
CA SER A 208 -19.64 -1.71 9.29
C SER A 208 -20.11 -1.11 10.61
N ILE A 209 -19.47 -0.04 11.09
CA ILE A 209 -19.88 0.68 12.31
C ILE A 209 -21.25 1.34 12.14
N VAL A 210 -21.51 1.95 10.99
CA VAL A 210 -22.80 2.61 10.70
C VAL A 210 -23.92 1.59 10.66
N GLN A 211 -23.72 0.44 10.02
CA GLN A 211 -24.68 -0.65 9.99
C GLN A 211 -25.03 -1.14 11.40
N ASP A 212 -24.02 -1.43 12.23
CA ASP A 212 -24.24 -1.87 13.62
C ASP A 212 -25.07 -0.84 14.41
N LYS A 213 -24.81 0.46 14.20
CA LYS A 213 -25.60 1.54 14.82
C LYS A 213 -27.04 1.60 14.32
N ILE A 214 -27.28 1.41 13.03
CA ILE A 214 -28.64 1.41 12.46
C ILE A 214 -29.45 0.26 13.04
N ILE A 215 -28.87 -0.96 13.08
CA ILE A 215 -29.49 -2.14 13.68
C ILE A 215 -29.86 -1.86 15.15
N PHE A 216 -28.97 -1.20 15.90
CA PHE A 216 -29.24 -0.81 17.28
C PHE A 216 -30.40 0.20 17.42
N CYS A 217 -30.43 1.25 16.59
CA CYS A 217 -31.49 2.27 16.62
C CYS A 217 -32.88 1.70 16.28
N VAL A 218 -32.97 0.87 15.23
CA VAL A 218 -34.23 0.21 14.83
C VAL A 218 -34.77 -0.64 15.98
N PHE A 219 -33.90 -1.37 16.67
CA PHE A 219 -34.31 -2.20 17.80
C PHE A 219 -34.80 -1.37 18.98
N LYS A 220 -34.11 -0.27 19.31
CA LYS A 220 -34.49 0.63 20.41
C LYS A 220 -35.87 1.28 20.20
N GLN A 221 -36.23 1.58 18.96
CA GLN A 221 -37.51 2.20 18.62
C GLN A 221 -38.70 1.23 18.78
N HIS A 222 -38.46 -0.08 18.73
CA HIS A 222 -39.51 -1.11 18.83
C HIS A 222 -39.82 -1.53 20.29
N TYR A 223 -38.98 -1.12 21.26
CA TYR A 223 -39.09 -1.51 22.68
C TYR A 223 -39.39 -0.34 23.63
N ASN A 224 -39.62 0.86 23.08
CA ASN A 224 -40.21 2.02 23.77
C ASN A 224 -41.65 2.19 23.30
#